data_AF-A0A371XBH9-F1
#
_entry.id   AF-A0A371XBH9-F1
#
_cell.length_a   1.000
_cell.length_b   1.000
_cell.length_c   1.000
_cell.angle_alpha   90.00
_cell.angle_beta   90.00
_cell.angle_gamma   90.00
#
_symmetry.space_group_name_H-M   'P 1'
#
loop_
_entity.id
_entity.type
_entity.pdbx_description
1 polymer ?
#
loop_
_entity_poly.entity_id
_entity_poly.type
_entity_poly.pdbx_seq_one_letter_code
_entity_poly.pdbx_strand_id
1 'polypeptide(L)'
;MAIWVAFGFAAVVLINHGLGLGGAVFLFAGAGAIILGFLGHVIVNAVYATTFTPRELALALVIYVVCLISFGVATLLDRDFASRNFLALSADFIVIGVVVITYMIIHFGVRRTFQAFDVIRDFGDESRSSTSGAEK
;
A
#
# COMPACT_ATOMS: atom_id res chain seq x y z
N MET A 1 8.49 14.41 0.81
CA MET A 1 7.43 13.53 1.34
C MET A 1 5.99 14.03 1.14
N ALA A 2 5.73 15.35 1.00
CA ALA A 2 4.34 15.86 0.91
C ALA A 2 3.64 15.73 -0.46
N ILE A 3 4.39 15.64 -1.57
CA ILE A 3 3.77 15.74 -2.92
C ILE A 3 2.90 14.52 -3.28
N TRP A 4 3.22 13.34 -2.75
CA TRP A 4 2.46 12.10 -3.02
C TRP A 4 1.09 12.08 -2.32
N VAL A 5 0.92 12.89 -1.26
CA VAL A 5 -0.35 13.03 -0.55
C VAL A 5 -1.44 13.58 -1.47
N ALA A 6 -1.08 14.43 -2.44
CA ALA A 6 -2.02 14.94 -3.43
C ALA A 6 -2.64 13.81 -4.28
N PHE A 7 -1.82 12.83 -4.70
CA PHE A 7 -2.31 11.65 -5.41
C PHE A 7 -3.20 10.78 -4.51
N GLY A 8 -2.81 10.60 -3.25
CA GLY A 8 -3.64 9.89 -2.27
C GLY A 8 -4.99 10.57 -2.04
N PHE A 9 -5.01 11.89 -1.90
CA PHE A 9 -6.24 12.67 -1.75
C PHE A 9 -7.12 12.58 -3.00
N ALA A 10 -6.53 12.75 -4.19
CA ALA A 10 -7.25 12.60 -5.45
C ALA A 10 -7.86 11.19 -5.59
N ALA A 11 -7.11 10.16 -5.24
CA ALA A 11 -7.61 8.78 -5.23
C ALA A 11 -8.81 8.61 -4.29
N VAL A 12 -8.73 9.12 -3.06
CA VAL A 12 -9.84 9.04 -2.09
C VAL A 12 -11.09 9.76 -2.61
N VAL A 13 -10.93 10.96 -3.19
CA VAL A 13 -12.06 11.71 -3.77
C VAL A 13 -12.71 10.95 -4.92
N LEU A 14 -11.91 10.39 -5.83
CA LEU A 14 -12.39 9.62 -6.98
C LEU A 14 -13.08 8.33 -6.54
N ILE A 15 -12.51 7.60 -5.58
CA ILE A 15 -13.11 6.37 -5.04
C ILE A 15 -14.42 6.70 -4.33
N ASN A 16 -14.45 7.72 -3.48
CA ASN A 16 -15.68 8.15 -2.80
C ASN A 16 -16.78 8.55 -3.80
N HIS A 17 -16.42 9.25 -4.87
CA HIS A 17 -17.37 9.60 -5.92
C HIS A 17 -17.85 8.38 -6.71
N GLY A 18 -16.95 7.44 -7.02
CA GLY A 18 -17.24 6.20 -7.73
C GLY A 18 -18.16 5.26 -6.95
N LEU A 19 -17.98 5.18 -5.63
CA LEU A 19 -18.87 4.42 -4.74
C LEU A 19 -20.29 5.00 -4.66
N GLY A 20 -20.44 6.31 -4.89
CA GLY A 20 -21.73 6.98 -4.95
C GLY A 20 -22.35 6.96 -6.35
N LEU A 21 -22.25 8.08 -7.06
CA LEU A 21 -22.93 8.31 -8.34
C LEU A 21 -22.03 8.09 -9.57
N GLY A 22 -20.71 8.08 -9.39
CA GLY A 22 -19.75 8.01 -10.48
C GLY A 22 -19.60 6.62 -11.10
N GLY A 23 -19.85 5.57 -10.33
CA GLY A 23 -19.71 4.18 -10.78
C GLY A 23 -18.26 3.77 -11.08
N ALA A 24 -18.12 2.66 -11.80
CA ALA A 24 -16.83 1.95 -11.97
C ALA A 24 -15.72 2.79 -12.60
N VAL A 25 -16.02 3.72 -13.50
CA VAL A 25 -15.00 4.57 -14.16
C VAL A 25 -14.21 5.38 -13.14
N PHE A 26 -14.88 5.93 -12.13
CA PHE A 26 -14.22 6.72 -11.09
C PHE A 26 -13.48 5.86 -10.07
N LEU A 27 -13.91 4.60 -9.87
CA LEU A 27 -13.15 3.62 -9.09
C LEU A 27 -11.81 3.31 -9.76
N PHE A 28 -11.84 2.96 -11.06
CA PHE A 28 -10.63 2.74 -11.85
C PHE A 28 -9.74 3.99 -11.92
N ALA A 29 -10.32 5.18 -12.03
CA ALA A 29 -9.56 6.43 -11.99
C ALA A 29 -8.87 6.65 -10.64
N GLY A 30 -9.55 6.31 -9.54
CA GLY A 30 -8.99 6.34 -8.20
C GLY A 30 -7.82 5.38 -8.03
N ALA A 31 -7.95 4.13 -8.48
CA ALA A 31 -6.85 3.17 -8.52
C ALA A 31 -5.70 3.64 -9.41
N GLY A 32 -6.02 4.22 -10.58
CA GLY A 32 -5.05 4.85 -11.46
C GLY A 32 -4.25 5.96 -10.78
N ALA A 33 -4.89 6.81 -9.97
CA ALA A 33 -4.21 7.85 -9.20
C ALA A 33 -3.24 7.26 -8.16
N ILE A 34 -3.61 6.17 -7.49
CA ILE A 34 -2.73 5.43 -6.57
C ILE A 34 -1.50 4.89 -7.33
N ILE A 35 -1.73 4.24 -8.47
CA ILE A 35 -0.66 3.67 -9.29
C ILE A 35 0.28 4.77 -9.80
N LEU A 36 -0.25 5.90 -10.26
CA LEU A 36 0.56 7.04 -10.72
C LEU A 36 1.40 7.63 -9.58
N GLY A 37 0.83 7.77 -8.38
CA GLY A 37 1.58 8.20 -7.21
C GLY A 37 2.71 7.23 -6.86
N PHE A 38 2.44 5.93 -6.91
CA PHE A 38 3.45 4.89 -6.68
C PHE A 38 4.56 4.90 -7.74
N LEU A 39 4.21 4.92 -9.03
CA LEU A 39 5.16 4.98 -10.13
C LEU A 39 6.02 6.24 -10.08
N GLY A 40 5.41 7.39 -9.79
CA GLY A 40 6.15 8.63 -9.60
C GLY A 40 7.18 8.50 -8.48
N HIS A 41 6.81 7.88 -7.35
CA HIS A 41 7.73 7.64 -6.25
C HIS A 41 8.87 6.72 -6.67
N VAL A 42 8.59 5.64 -7.41
CA VAL A 42 9.60 4.75 -7.98
C VAL A 42 10.57 5.49 -8.89
N ILE A 43 10.07 6.37 -9.77
CA ILE A 43 10.90 7.16 -10.69
C ILE A 43 11.80 8.13 -9.91
N VAL A 44 11.24 8.86 -8.94
CA VAL A 44 12.03 9.75 -8.08
C VAL A 44 13.12 8.96 -7.34
N ASN A 45 12.78 7.80 -6.79
CA ASN A 45 13.75 6.91 -6.16
C ASN A 45 14.87 6.48 -7.13
N ALA A 46 14.52 6.14 -8.37
CA ALA A 46 15.50 5.80 -9.39
C ALA A 46 16.42 6.98 -9.76
N VAL A 47 15.87 8.20 -9.86
CA VAL A 47 16.64 9.41 -10.21
C VAL A 47 17.59 9.82 -9.09
N TYR A 48 17.16 9.73 -7.83
CA TYR A 48 17.96 10.11 -6.66
C TYR A 48 18.77 8.96 -6.05
N ALA A 49 18.75 7.77 -6.67
CA ALA A 49 19.38 6.55 -6.17
C ALA A 49 18.97 6.20 -4.72
N THR A 50 17.71 6.45 -4.38
CA THR A 50 17.08 6.09 -3.10
C THR A 50 16.17 4.88 -3.28
N THR A 51 15.79 4.23 -2.18
CA THR A 51 14.88 3.07 -2.19
C THR A 51 13.78 3.26 -1.15
N PHE A 52 12.66 2.57 -1.32
CA PHE A 52 11.68 2.47 -0.24
C PHE A 52 12.31 1.84 1.00
N THR A 53 12.02 2.40 2.15
CA THR A 53 12.44 1.82 3.42
C THR A 53 11.56 0.59 3.74
N PRO A 54 12.09 -0.38 4.52
CA PRO A 54 11.29 -1.53 4.96
C PRO A 54 10.02 -1.11 5.73
N ARG A 55 10.11 -0.03 6.50
CA ARG A 55 8.99 0.53 7.28
C ARG A 55 7.88 1.10 6.39
N GLU A 56 8.22 1.78 5.30
CA GLU A 56 7.25 2.30 4.33
C GLU A 56 6.52 1.16 3.60
N LEU A 57 7.25 0.12 3.19
CA LEU A 57 6.66 -1.07 2.58
C LEU A 57 5.75 -1.81 3.55
N ALA A 58 6.16 -1.97 4.81
CA ALA A 58 5.34 -2.58 5.85
C ALA A 58 4.04 -1.78 6.08
N LEU A 59 4.15 -0.45 6.18
CA LEU A 59 2.98 0.41 6.33
C LEU A 59 2.04 0.30 5.12
N ALA A 60 2.57 0.33 3.90
CA ALA A 60 1.80 0.18 2.68
C ALA A 60 1.07 -1.18 2.62
N LEU A 61 1.74 -2.27 3.01
CA LEU A 61 1.12 -3.60 3.08
C LEU A 61 0.02 -3.66 4.14
N VAL A 62 0.25 -3.10 5.33
CA VAL A 62 -0.76 -3.06 6.39
C VAL A 62 -1.99 -2.27 5.93
N ILE A 63 -1.81 -1.10 5.32
CA ILE A 63 -2.92 -0.31 4.77
C ILE A 63 -3.67 -1.11 3.69
N TYR A 64 -2.95 -1.77 2.79
CA TYR A 64 -3.55 -2.60 1.75
C TYR A 64 -4.41 -3.73 2.33
N VAL A 65 -3.89 -4.46 3.34
CA VAL A 65 -4.64 -5.53 4.03
C VAL A 65 -5.87 -4.99 4.75
N VAL A 66 -5.73 -3.85 5.45
CA VAL A 66 -6.88 -3.20 6.12
C VAL A 66 -7.95 -2.84 5.09
N CYS A 67 -7.59 -2.23 3.96
CA CYS A 67 -8.52 -1.91 2.89
C CYS A 67 -9.19 -3.17 2.31
N LEU A 68 -8.45 -4.26 2.14
CA LEU A 68 -8.98 -5.53 1.62
C LEU A 68 -9.97 -6.18 2.58
N ILE A 69 -9.69 -6.13 3.89
CA ILE A 69 -10.61 -6.58 4.94
C ILE A 69 -11.86 -5.70 4.95
N SER A 70 -11.70 -4.37 4.91
CA SER A 70 -12.83 -3.43 4.86
C SER A 70 -13.72 -3.66 3.65
N PHE A 71 -13.13 -3.92 2.48
CA PHE A 71 -13.87 -4.31 1.27
C PHE A 71 -14.63 -5.62 1.48
N GLY A 72 -13.97 -6.66 2.01
CA GLY A 72 -14.61 -7.93 2.32
C GLY A 72 -15.81 -7.76 3.27
N VAL A 73 -15.63 -7.03 4.36
CA VAL A 73 -16.71 -6.72 5.32
C VAL A 73 -17.84 -5.94 4.63
N ALA A 74 -17.54 -4.91 3.85
CA ALA A 74 -18.57 -4.13 3.13
C ALA A 74 -19.38 -5.01 2.16
N THR A 75 -18.73 -5.92 1.44
CA THR A 75 -19.41 -6.85 0.52
C THR A 75 -20.30 -7.87 1.23
N LEU A 76 -19.97 -8.23 2.48
CA LEU A 76 -20.76 -9.15 3.29
C LEU A 76 -21.95 -8.46 3.98
N LEU A 77 -21.79 -7.19 4.35
CA LEU A 77 -22.82 -6.42 5.06
C LEU A 77 -23.89 -5.85 4.12
N ASP A 78 -23.52 -5.48 2.88
CA ASP A 78 -24.41 -4.83 1.94
C ASP A 78 -24.39 -5.52 0.56
N ARG A 79 -25.53 -6.15 0.22
CA ARG A 79 -25.72 -6.85 -1.06
C ARG A 79 -25.82 -5.90 -2.25
N ASP A 80 -26.37 -4.70 -2.07
CA ASP A 80 -26.45 -3.70 -3.14
C ASP A 80 -25.05 -3.17 -3.45
N PHE A 81 -24.27 -2.87 -2.41
CA PHE A 81 -22.85 -2.52 -2.55
C PHE A 81 -22.07 -3.58 -3.33
N ALA A 82 -22.23 -4.86 -2.95
CA ALA A 82 -21.56 -5.96 -3.62
C ALA A 82 -21.97 -6.06 -5.10
N SER A 83 -23.27 -6.01 -5.41
CA SER A 83 -23.74 -6.15 -6.80
C SER A 83 -23.21 -5.06 -7.75
N ARG A 84 -22.96 -3.86 -7.23
CA ARG A 84 -22.53 -2.70 -8.04
C ARG A 84 -21.02 -2.55 -8.12
N ASN A 85 -20.31 -2.78 -7.02
CA ASN A 85 -18.91 -2.38 -6.88
C ASN A 85 -17.94 -3.57 -6.83
N PHE A 86 -18.42 -4.80 -6.59
CA PHE A 86 -17.55 -5.94 -6.32
C PHE A 86 -16.55 -6.20 -7.44
N LEU A 87 -17.00 -6.21 -8.70
CA LEU A 87 -16.13 -6.53 -9.85
C LEU A 87 -15.05 -5.45 -10.03
N ALA A 88 -15.45 -4.17 -10.01
CA ALA A 88 -14.53 -3.05 -10.19
C ALA A 88 -13.48 -2.99 -9.07
N LEU A 89 -13.92 -3.03 -7.81
CA LEU A 89 -13.00 -2.98 -6.66
C LEU A 89 -12.10 -4.21 -6.60
N SER A 90 -12.61 -5.41 -6.91
CA SER A 90 -11.78 -6.62 -6.96
C SER A 90 -10.70 -6.51 -8.03
N ALA A 91 -11.05 -6.00 -9.21
CA ALA A 91 -10.09 -5.75 -10.27
C ALA A 91 -9.02 -4.73 -9.83
N ASP A 92 -9.41 -3.63 -9.18
CA ASP A 92 -8.49 -2.62 -8.66
C ASP A 92 -7.51 -3.21 -7.63
N PHE A 93 -8.01 -3.98 -6.66
CA PHE A 93 -7.15 -4.63 -5.66
C PHE A 93 -6.15 -5.57 -6.34
N ILE A 94 -6.59 -6.39 -7.30
CA ILE A 94 -5.71 -7.30 -8.04
C ILE A 94 -4.62 -6.51 -8.78
N VAL A 95 -5.01 -5.46 -9.51
CA VAL A 95 -4.06 -4.65 -10.28
C VAL A 95 -3.04 -3.97 -9.37
N ILE A 96 -3.48 -3.33 -8.29
CA ILE A 96 -2.59 -2.68 -7.32
C ILE A 96 -1.63 -3.71 -6.71
N GLY A 97 -2.15 -4.87 -6.29
CA GLY A 97 -1.36 -5.96 -5.74
C GLY A 97 -0.30 -6.46 -6.74
N VAL A 98 -0.69 -6.71 -7.99
CA VAL A 98 0.23 -7.17 -9.05
C VAL A 98 1.32 -6.13 -9.31
N VAL A 99 0.99 -4.84 -9.40
CA VAL A 99 1.97 -3.76 -9.63
C VAL A 99 2.99 -3.71 -8.50
N VAL A 100 2.53 -3.72 -7.25
CA VAL A 100 3.42 -3.65 -6.08
C VAL A 100 4.27 -4.91 -5.96
N ILE A 101 3.69 -6.10 -6.12
CA ILE A 101 4.44 -7.37 -6.06
C ILE A 101 5.49 -7.42 -7.16
N THR A 102 5.14 -7.00 -8.39
CA THR A 102 6.08 -6.94 -9.51
C THR A 102 7.25 -6.02 -9.19
N TYR A 103 6.97 -4.83 -8.65
CA TYR A 103 8.02 -3.93 -8.18
C TYR A 103 8.92 -4.59 -7.12
N MET A 104 8.33 -5.25 -6.11
CA MET A 104 9.11 -5.91 -5.05
C MET A 104 10.00 -7.02 -5.60
N ILE A 105 9.51 -7.81 -6.57
CA ILE A 105 10.28 -8.87 -7.23
C ILE A 105 11.47 -8.28 -8.00
N ILE A 106 11.23 -7.23 -8.79
CA ILE A 106 12.28 -6.58 -9.59
C ILE A 106 13.34 -5.93 -8.70
N HIS A 107 12.92 -5.27 -7.62
CA HIS A 107 13.82 -4.42 -6.83
C HIS A 107 14.53 -5.17 -5.69
N PHE A 108 13.82 -6.03 -4.95
CA PHE A 108 14.40 -6.74 -3.80
C PHE A 108 14.75 -8.20 -4.12
N GLY A 109 14.16 -8.78 -5.17
CA GLY A 109 14.22 -10.22 -5.44
C GLY A 109 13.29 -11.03 -4.55
N VAL A 110 12.96 -12.24 -4.98
CA VAL A 110 11.98 -13.15 -4.32
C VAL A 110 12.38 -13.55 -2.89
N ARG A 111 13.68 -13.51 -2.57
CA ARG A 111 14.22 -13.97 -1.27
C ARG A 111 14.36 -12.86 -0.20
N ARG A 112 14.64 -11.61 -0.57
CA ARG A 112 14.82 -10.51 0.42
C ARG A 112 13.51 -9.83 0.83
N THR A 113 12.43 -10.07 0.09
CA THR A 113 11.08 -9.60 0.43
C THR A 113 10.67 -10.06 1.84
N PHE A 114 10.99 -11.28 2.23
CA PHE A 114 10.73 -11.80 3.58
C PHE A 114 11.65 -11.20 4.65
N GLN A 115 12.90 -10.90 4.32
CA GLN A 115 13.85 -10.27 5.25
C GLN A 115 13.49 -8.80 5.54
N ALA A 116 12.85 -8.09 4.61
CA ALA A 116 12.35 -6.74 4.84
C ALA A 116 11.23 -6.67 5.90
N PHE A 117 10.50 -7.77 6.12
CA PHE A 117 9.48 -7.87 7.17
C PHE A 117 10.03 -8.36 8.52
N ASP A 118 11.31 -8.75 8.59
CA ASP A 118 11.97 -9.22 9.82
C ASP A 118 12.48 -8.05 10.69
N VAL A 119 11.63 -7.03 10.88
CA VAL A 119 11.92 -5.84 11.71
C VAL A 119 11.84 -6.16 13.21
N ILE A 120 11.24 -7.30 13.58
CA ILE A 120 11.11 -7.72 14.99
C ILE A 120 12.49 -7.97 15.62
N ARG A 121 13.50 -8.33 14.83
CA ARG A 121 14.86 -8.57 15.34
C ARG A 121 15.56 -7.31 15.85
N ASP A 122 15.33 -6.16 15.22
CA ASP A 122 15.99 -4.89 15.58
C ASP A 122 15.50 -4.31 16.92
N PHE A 123 14.24 -4.54 17.30
CA PHE A 123 13.71 -4.06 18.59
C PHE A 123 14.37 -4.77 19.80
N GLY A 124 14.93 -5.97 19.61
CA GLY A 124 15.60 -6.73 20.66
C GLY A 124 17.00 -6.22 21.00
N ASP A 125 17.72 -5.66 20.03
CA ASP A 125 19.13 -5.30 20.19
C ASP A 125 19.32 -3.91 20.85
N GLU A 126 18.45 -2.94 20.56
CA GLU A 126 18.46 -1.63 21.24
C GLU A 126 18.20 -1.76 22.75
N SER A 127 17.27 -2.63 23.16
CA SER A 127 16.94 -2.85 24.58
C SER A 127 18.05 -3.54 25.39
N ARG A 128 18.90 -4.34 24.72
CA ARG A 128 20.07 -4.98 25.36
C ARG A 128 21.23 -4.02 25.54
N SER A 129 21.43 -3.08 24.62
CA SER A 129 22.52 -2.09 24.73
C SER A 129 22.31 -1.08 25.87
N SER A 130 21.07 -0.72 26.20
CA SER A 130 20.78 0.23 27.29
C SER A 130 20.95 -0.37 28.68
N THR A 131 20.79 -1.70 28.81
CA THR A 131 20.91 -2.41 30.09
C THR A 131 22.37 -2.75 30.42
N SER A 132 23.23 -2.96 29.41
CA SER A 132 24.65 -3.29 29.61
C SER A 132 25.55 -2.08 29.95
N GLY A 133 25.05 -0.84 29.79
CA GLY A 133 25.80 0.39 30.09
C GLY A 133 25.62 0.91 31.52
N ALA A 134 24.71 0.31 32.31
CA ALA A 134 24.44 0.71 33.69
C ALA A 134 25.29 -0.03 34.74
N GLU A 135 26.21 -0.89 34.29
CA GLU A 135 27.10 -1.69 35.14
C GLU A 135 28.57 -1.39 34.82
N LYS A 136 29.00 -0.15 35.04
CA LYS A 136 30.41 0.22 35.23
C LYS A 136 30.55 1.41 36.17
#